data_AF-A0A2N5RU29-F1
#
_entry.id   AF-A0A2N5RU29-F1
#
_cell.length_a   1.000
_cell.length_b   1.000
_cell.length_c   1.000
_cell.angle_alpha   90.00
_cell.angle_beta   90.00
_cell.angle_gamma   90.00
#
_symmetry.space_group_name_H-M   'P 1'
#
loop_
_entity.id
_entity.type
_entity.pdbx_description
1 polymer ?
#
loop_
_entity_poly.entity_id
_entity_poly.type
_entity_poly.pdbx_seq_one_letter_code
_entity_poly.pdbx_strand_id
1 'polypeptide(L)'
;MSLTKLEKLSTQQQPSAAQKLKQYRQHYQVPAHLEEHLLLKDMIYLLQGIDGRYVYFKTNYHNTGHDQEQDQEQEQEQDESWEEGGIGFHEPNTAQRITPPMRDLILKLTELGWLYKKIQAFTNHPDNNLGTVQQAFTFALKEELGTYYRAIAIIESHLSNNTNNNNNNNNNNTGLMTSKALLLHLNPTVLRLRMSAALISATKGMHGGQMISVLHSYTDHGDPVVHLFTCNLLEKVSVPWFATLVSWMWDGLLVDPLDEFFIANARNLPNLSSSSSSSSSHHHQNNNHNPPDFDNGLPADAWNVWQTKFSFRKHMVPSFISEGFARKIFSTGKSLNFIRHSCGDYEWHQTRSRIYKASRKESLHYKDMAGLQQTISST
;
A
#
# COMPACT_ATOMS: atom_id res chain seq x y z
N MET A 1 66.50 -54.61 -2.65
CA MET A 1 66.31 -53.13 -2.62
C MET A 1 66.27 -52.69 -4.08
N SER A 2 65.31 -51.98 -4.65
CA SER A 2 64.18 -51.19 -4.16
C SER A 2 63.37 -50.77 -5.40
N LEU A 3 62.34 -51.54 -5.79
CA LEU A 3 61.36 -51.12 -6.79
C LEU A 3 59.99 -50.78 -6.15
N THR A 4 59.78 -51.21 -4.91
CA THR A 4 58.56 -50.94 -4.13
C THR A 4 58.50 -49.52 -3.53
N LYS A 5 59.54 -48.69 -3.72
CA LYS A 5 59.58 -47.32 -3.22
C LYS A 5 59.17 -46.26 -4.25
N LEU A 6 59.01 -46.64 -5.54
CA LEU A 6 58.66 -45.72 -6.62
C LEU A 6 57.16 -45.66 -6.93
N GLU A 7 56.38 -46.72 -6.65
CA GLU A 7 54.91 -46.69 -6.85
C GLU A 7 54.13 -45.93 -5.76
N LYS A 8 54.77 -45.61 -4.62
CA LYS A 8 54.10 -44.83 -3.55
C LYS A 8 54.12 -43.32 -3.75
N LEU A 9 54.71 -42.83 -4.86
CA LEU A 9 54.76 -41.40 -5.19
C LEU A 9 53.76 -40.97 -6.27
N SER A 10 53.11 -41.92 -6.98
CA SER A 10 52.17 -41.60 -8.07
C SER A 10 50.70 -41.48 -7.64
N THR A 11 50.37 -41.78 -6.38
CA THR A 11 49.03 -41.65 -5.80
C THR A 11 48.89 -40.47 -4.84
N GLN A 12 49.69 -39.42 -5.00
CA GLN A 12 49.35 -38.12 -4.44
C GLN A 12 48.39 -37.42 -5.40
N GLN A 13 47.10 -37.70 -5.21
CA GLN A 13 46.00 -36.98 -5.83
C GLN A 13 46.25 -35.47 -5.62
N GLN A 14 46.63 -34.76 -6.69
CA GLN A 14 47.00 -33.36 -6.56
C GLN A 14 45.82 -32.60 -5.94
N PRO A 15 46.05 -31.78 -4.90
CA PRO A 15 44.96 -31.02 -4.29
C PRO A 15 44.30 -30.14 -5.35
N SER A 16 42.97 -30.10 -5.32
CA SER A 16 42.15 -29.27 -6.21
C SER A 16 42.67 -27.82 -6.21
N ALA A 17 42.53 -27.10 -7.33
CA ALA A 17 42.91 -25.70 -7.41
C ALA A 17 42.32 -24.87 -6.25
N ALA A 18 41.10 -25.19 -5.81
CA ALA A 18 40.45 -24.58 -4.65
C ALA A 18 41.16 -24.91 -3.32
N GLN A 19 41.65 -26.13 -3.14
CA GLN A 19 42.43 -26.54 -1.95
C GLN A 19 43.80 -25.86 -1.92
N LYS A 20 44.50 -25.78 -3.07
CA LYS A 20 45.78 -25.05 -3.18
C LYS A 20 45.59 -23.58 -2.81
N LEU A 21 44.50 -22.96 -3.26
CA LEU A 21 44.16 -21.57 -2.94
C LEU A 21 43.80 -21.38 -1.45
N LYS A 22 43.11 -22.34 -0.83
CA LYS A 22 42.79 -22.33 0.61
C LYS A 22 44.06 -22.44 1.46
N GLN A 23 44.97 -23.33 1.10
CA GLN A 23 46.27 -23.49 1.76
C GLN A 23 47.15 -22.25 1.58
N TYR A 24 47.17 -21.65 0.38
CA TYR A 24 47.86 -20.39 0.12
C TYR A 24 47.32 -19.27 1.01
N ARG A 25 45.99 -19.08 1.08
CA ARG A 25 45.38 -18.04 1.94
C ARG A 25 45.70 -18.23 3.42
N GLN A 26 45.74 -19.48 3.91
CA GLN A 26 46.15 -19.79 5.28
C GLN A 26 47.62 -19.41 5.55
N HIS A 27 48.50 -19.63 4.57
CA HIS A 27 49.93 -19.32 4.68
C HIS A 27 50.23 -17.81 4.69
N TYR A 28 49.40 -17.00 4.02
CA TYR A 28 49.59 -15.55 3.88
C TYR A 28 48.66 -14.70 4.76
N GLN A 29 47.97 -15.30 5.74
CA GLN A 29 47.02 -14.61 6.65
C GLN A 29 45.95 -13.78 5.93
N VAL A 30 45.60 -14.16 4.69
CA VAL A 30 44.51 -13.51 3.96
C VAL A 30 43.19 -13.95 4.60
N PRO A 31 42.32 -13.01 5.02
CA PRO A 31 41.02 -13.32 5.60
C PRO A 31 40.26 -14.40 4.82
N ALA A 32 39.77 -15.42 5.52
CA ALA A 32 38.96 -16.45 4.87
C ALA A 32 37.63 -15.83 4.41
N HIS A 33 37.12 -16.23 3.25
CA HIS A 33 35.82 -15.75 2.81
C HIS A 33 34.74 -16.40 3.66
N LEU A 34 33.77 -15.62 4.13
CA LEU A 34 32.63 -16.14 4.87
C LEU A 34 31.84 -17.12 3.99
N GLU A 35 31.41 -18.24 4.56
CA GLU A 35 30.64 -19.25 3.82
C GLU A 35 29.27 -18.71 3.43
N GLU A 36 28.85 -18.96 2.18
CA GLU A 36 27.60 -18.44 1.60
C GLU A 36 26.37 -18.83 2.42
N HIS A 37 26.39 -20.02 3.05
CA HIS A 37 25.26 -20.53 3.83
C HIS A 37 24.94 -19.68 5.08
N LEU A 38 25.96 -19.08 5.72
CA LEU A 38 25.77 -18.21 6.88
C LEU A 38 25.15 -16.86 6.49
N LEU A 39 25.60 -16.32 5.35
CA LEU A 39 25.05 -15.09 4.80
C LEU A 39 23.61 -15.29 4.33
N LEU A 40 23.30 -16.44 3.72
CA LEU A 40 21.96 -16.70 3.21
C LEU A 40 20.92 -16.75 4.34
N LYS A 41 21.28 -17.28 5.51
CA LYS A 41 20.42 -17.24 6.71
C LYS A 41 20.14 -15.81 7.17
N ASP A 42 21.18 -14.98 7.24
CA ASP A 42 21.03 -13.55 7.58
C ASP A 42 20.23 -12.79 6.53
N MET A 43 20.37 -13.14 5.25
CA MET A 43 19.58 -12.54 4.17
C MET A 43 18.08 -12.85 4.34
N ILE A 44 17.71 -14.05 4.79
CA ILE A 44 16.31 -14.38 5.10
C ILE A 44 15.80 -13.55 6.29
N TYR A 45 16.61 -13.39 7.34
CA TYR A 45 16.24 -12.52 8.46
C TYR A 45 15.99 -11.08 8.01
N LEU A 46 16.86 -10.54 7.16
CA LEU A 46 16.67 -9.20 6.60
C LEU A 46 15.39 -9.08 5.77
N LEU A 47 15.05 -10.10 4.96
CA LEU A 47 13.79 -10.13 4.22
C LEU A 47 12.57 -10.09 5.16
N GLN A 48 12.67 -10.66 6.36
CA GLN A 48 11.63 -10.59 7.38
C GLN A 48 11.64 -9.27 8.17
N GLY A 49 12.59 -8.37 7.88
CA GLY A 49 12.78 -7.11 8.62
C GLY A 49 13.50 -7.29 9.96
N ILE A 50 14.17 -8.42 10.17
CA ILE A 50 14.93 -8.72 11.39
C ILE A 50 16.43 -8.54 11.11
N ASP A 51 17.16 -8.00 12.08
CA ASP A 51 18.61 -7.87 11.98
C ASP A 51 19.30 -9.24 12.04
N GLY A 52 20.27 -9.46 11.16
CA GLY A 52 21.11 -10.65 11.14
C GLY A 52 22.38 -10.50 11.98
N ARG A 53 23.20 -11.55 12.01
CA ARG A 53 24.45 -11.56 12.77
C ARG A 53 25.55 -10.74 12.08
N TYR A 54 25.66 -10.86 10.77
CA TYR A 54 26.67 -10.22 9.93
C TYR A 54 26.12 -8.99 9.19
N VAL A 55 24.81 -8.87 9.06
CA VAL A 55 24.15 -7.79 8.31
C VAL A 55 22.96 -7.26 9.12
N TYR A 56 22.86 -5.95 9.28
CA TYR A 56 21.82 -5.31 10.09
C TYR A 56 21.33 -4.00 9.44
N PHE A 57 20.13 -3.57 9.81
CA PHE A 57 19.60 -2.26 9.42
C PHE A 57 20.20 -1.18 10.31
N LYS A 58 20.82 -0.14 9.73
CA LYS A 58 21.29 1.03 10.49
C LYS A 58 20.07 1.81 10.99
N THR A 59 19.91 1.87 12.30
CA THR A 59 18.98 2.79 12.96
C THR A 59 19.64 4.16 13.04
N ASN A 60 18.99 5.19 12.52
CA ASN A 60 19.42 6.58 12.73
C ASN A 60 19.13 6.93 14.20
N TYR A 61 20.15 6.86 15.06
CA TYR A 61 20.11 7.51 16.37
C TYR A 61 20.31 9.02 16.18
N HIS A 62 19.31 9.71 15.64
CA HIS A 62 19.28 11.17 15.62
C HIS A 62 17.93 11.67 16.13
N ASN A 63 17.70 11.44 17.42
CA ASN A 63 17.00 12.33 18.35
C ASN A 63 16.55 11.54 19.59
N THR A 64 17.39 11.51 20.62
CA THR A 64 16.93 11.50 22.02
C THR A 64 18.11 11.84 22.94
N GLY A 65 18.15 13.10 23.41
CA GLY A 65 18.66 13.44 24.75
C GLY A 65 19.97 14.24 24.89
N HIS A 66 19.81 15.52 25.23
CA HIS A 66 20.61 16.38 26.13
C HIS A 66 22.03 16.86 25.79
N ASP A 67 22.12 18.19 25.64
CA ASP A 67 23.04 19.14 26.28
C ASP A 67 24.39 18.61 26.84
N GLN A 68 25.50 18.96 26.18
CA GLN A 68 26.56 19.85 26.69
C GLN A 68 27.83 19.75 25.81
N GLU A 69 28.28 20.94 25.39
CA GLU A 69 29.68 21.40 25.28
C GLU A 69 30.68 20.68 24.37
N GLN A 70 30.94 21.37 23.24
CA GLN A 70 32.22 21.85 22.71
C GLN A 70 33.43 20.90 22.59
N ASP A 71 33.97 20.95 21.37
CA ASP A 71 35.36 20.73 20.97
C ASP A 71 35.87 19.28 20.84
N GLN A 72 35.73 18.76 19.62
CA GLN A 72 36.90 18.49 18.78
C GLN A 72 36.49 18.18 17.35
N GLU A 73 36.92 19.06 16.44
CA GLU A 73 36.92 18.85 14.99
C GLU A 73 37.84 17.67 14.66
N GLN A 74 37.23 16.53 14.30
CA GLN A 74 37.84 15.58 13.38
C GLN A 74 36.88 15.42 12.22
N GLU A 75 37.33 15.89 11.06
CA GLU A 75 36.72 15.69 9.75
C GLU A 75 36.49 14.19 9.52
N GLN A 76 35.27 13.74 9.77
CA GLN A 76 34.75 12.50 9.19
C GLN A 76 33.85 12.89 8.04
N GLU A 77 34.25 12.41 6.86
CA GLU A 77 33.56 12.52 5.58
C GLU A 77 32.05 12.37 5.77
N GLN A 78 31.35 13.49 5.56
CA GLN A 78 29.90 13.55 5.44
C GLN A 78 29.50 12.78 4.17
N ASP A 79 29.26 11.47 4.31
CA ASP A 79 28.55 10.68 3.31
C ASP A 79 27.02 10.93 3.48
N GLU A 80 26.61 12.16 3.14
CA GLU A 80 25.21 12.63 3.09
C GLU A 80 24.45 12.01 1.90
N SER A 81 24.34 10.68 1.85
CA SER A 81 23.62 10.01 0.76
C SER A 81 22.85 8.74 1.19
N TRP A 82 22.27 8.70 2.40
CA TRP A 82 21.32 7.64 2.80
C TRP A 82 20.27 8.13 3.80
N GLU A 83 19.40 9.06 3.40
CA GLU A 83 18.19 9.35 4.16
C GLU A 83 17.21 8.15 4.05
N GLU A 84 16.81 7.59 5.20
CA GLU A 84 16.03 6.35 5.40
C GLU A 84 16.83 5.02 5.45
N GLY A 85 17.73 4.86 6.43
CA GLY A 85 18.09 3.54 6.99
C GLY A 85 18.95 2.66 6.11
N GLY A 86 20.24 2.99 5.98
CA GLY A 86 21.23 2.16 5.28
C GLY A 86 21.46 0.78 5.93
N ILE A 87 22.18 -0.10 5.24
CA ILE A 87 22.57 -1.42 5.77
C ILE A 87 23.99 -1.36 6.32
N GLY A 88 24.19 -1.94 7.51
CA GLY A 88 25.50 -2.13 8.12
C GLY A 88 26.00 -3.57 7.95
N PHE A 89 27.31 -3.72 7.81
CA PHE A 89 27.98 -5.02 7.79
C PHE A 89 28.86 -5.13 9.03
N HIS A 90 28.63 -6.15 9.88
CA HIS A 90 29.58 -6.49 10.92
C HIS A 90 30.74 -7.25 10.27
N GLU A 91 31.90 -6.62 10.17
CA GLU A 91 33.15 -7.34 9.93
C GLU A 91 33.57 -7.96 11.26
N PRO A 92 33.45 -9.29 11.46
CA PRO A 92 33.87 -9.86 12.72
C PRO A 92 35.40 -9.68 12.87
N ASN A 93 35.85 -9.37 14.09
CA ASN A 93 37.27 -9.26 14.46
C ASN A 93 38.12 -10.48 14.03
N THR A 94 37.49 -11.63 13.76
CA THR A 94 38.09 -12.77 13.09
C THR A 94 38.10 -12.54 11.58
N ALA A 95 39.24 -12.11 11.04
CA ALA A 95 39.66 -12.06 9.63
C ALA A 95 38.79 -12.88 8.63
N GLN A 96 37.54 -12.49 8.43
CA GLN A 96 36.62 -13.07 7.46
C GLN A 96 35.94 -11.94 6.71
N ARG A 97 36.24 -11.83 5.41
CA ARG A 97 35.74 -10.75 4.58
C ARG A 97 34.62 -11.24 3.67
N ILE A 98 33.56 -10.45 3.61
CA ILE A 98 32.49 -10.59 2.61
C ILE A 98 33.06 -10.06 1.29
N THR A 99 32.97 -10.84 0.21
CA THR A 99 33.41 -10.37 -1.12
C THR A 99 32.57 -9.17 -1.56
N PRO A 100 33.15 -8.17 -2.26
CA PRO A 100 32.40 -7.06 -2.84
C PRO A 100 31.15 -7.46 -3.65
N PRO A 101 31.19 -8.44 -4.58
CA PRO A 101 29.98 -8.86 -5.31
C PRO A 101 28.89 -9.47 -4.42
N MET A 102 29.27 -10.06 -3.28
CA MET A 102 28.30 -10.57 -2.31
C MET A 102 27.66 -9.44 -1.52
N ARG A 103 28.41 -8.36 -1.21
CA ARG A 103 27.85 -7.14 -0.62
C ARG A 103 26.80 -6.53 -1.53
N ASP A 104 27.08 -6.38 -2.83
CA ASP A 104 26.12 -5.84 -3.80
C ASP A 104 24.83 -6.67 -3.87
N LEU A 105 24.96 -7.99 -3.79
CA LEU A 105 23.83 -8.90 -3.79
C LEU A 105 22.99 -8.78 -2.51
N ILE A 106 23.65 -8.65 -1.36
CA ILE A 106 22.99 -8.41 -0.08
C ILE A 106 22.25 -7.07 -0.13
N LEU A 107 22.88 -6.00 -0.61
CA LEU A 107 22.27 -4.67 -0.72
C LEU A 107 20.99 -4.69 -1.58
N LYS A 108 21.01 -5.41 -2.71
CA LYS A 108 19.82 -5.58 -3.56
C LYS A 108 18.69 -6.34 -2.86
N LEU A 109 19.02 -7.30 -1.99
CA LEU A 109 18.03 -8.09 -1.27
C LEU A 109 17.53 -7.40 -0.01
N THR A 110 18.36 -6.60 0.65
CA THR A 110 17.96 -5.80 1.80
C THR A 110 17.00 -4.68 1.43
N GLU A 111 17.00 -4.22 0.18
CA GLU A 111 15.97 -3.32 -0.33
C GLU A 111 14.55 -3.90 -0.09
N LEU A 112 14.36 -5.21 -0.30
CA LEU A 112 13.08 -5.87 -0.03
C LEU A 112 12.71 -5.83 1.45
N GLY A 113 13.67 -6.09 2.34
CA GLY A 113 13.48 -6.01 3.78
C GLY A 113 13.12 -4.60 4.27
N TRP A 114 13.72 -3.58 3.66
CA TRP A 114 13.40 -2.18 3.91
C TRP A 114 12.00 -1.80 3.41
N LEU A 115 11.67 -2.17 2.16
CA LEU A 115 10.33 -1.95 1.59
C LEU A 115 9.25 -2.61 2.45
N TYR A 116 9.54 -3.84 2.91
CA TYR A 116 8.69 -4.57 3.83
C TYR A 116 8.47 -3.80 5.14
N LYS A 117 9.53 -3.30 5.80
CA LYS A 117 9.41 -2.48 7.01
C LYS A 117 8.55 -1.24 6.78
N LYS A 118 8.74 -0.55 5.65
CA LYS A 118 7.97 0.65 5.29
C LYS A 118 6.48 0.36 5.13
N ILE A 119 6.13 -0.72 4.42
CA ILE A 119 4.73 -1.13 4.23
C ILE A 119 4.15 -1.62 5.57
N GLN A 120 4.91 -2.40 6.34
CA GLN A 120 4.47 -2.92 7.63
C GLN A 120 4.17 -1.79 8.63
N ALA A 121 5.06 -0.78 8.71
CA ALA A 121 4.84 0.41 9.53
C ALA A 121 3.51 1.09 9.18
N PHE A 122 3.24 1.32 7.89
CA PHE A 122 1.97 1.89 7.44
C PHE A 122 0.75 1.01 7.83
N THR A 123 0.83 -0.30 7.65
CA THR A 123 -0.30 -1.21 7.93
C THR A 123 -0.59 -1.44 9.41
N ASN A 124 0.39 -1.17 10.28
CA ASN A 124 0.33 -1.37 11.73
C ASN A 124 -0.06 -0.11 12.50
N HIS A 125 -0.24 1.04 11.84
CA HIS A 125 -0.83 2.24 12.43
C HIS A 125 -2.34 2.28 12.16
N PRO A 126 -3.18 1.72 13.06
CA PRO A 126 -4.62 1.93 12.98
C PRO A 126 -4.97 3.31 13.55
N ASP A 127 -4.92 4.36 12.74
CA ASP A 127 -5.55 5.61 13.18
C ASP A 127 -7.07 5.40 13.21
N ASN A 128 -7.71 5.80 14.31
CA ASN A 128 -9.16 5.61 14.48
C ASN A 128 -10.02 6.41 13.47
N ASN A 129 -9.40 7.32 12.71
CA ASN A 129 -10.03 8.14 11.67
C ASN A 129 -9.63 7.73 10.24
N LEU A 130 -9.13 6.51 10.00
CA LEU A 130 -8.86 6.06 8.63
C LEU A 130 -10.14 6.00 7.82
N GLY A 131 -10.14 6.70 6.69
CA GLY A 131 -11.17 6.62 5.65
C GLY A 131 -11.45 5.19 5.19
N THR A 132 -12.67 4.87 4.76
CA THR A 132 -13.05 3.55 4.25
C THR A 132 -12.19 3.12 3.06
N VAL A 133 -11.85 4.07 2.17
CA VAL A 133 -10.97 3.84 1.03
C VAL A 133 -9.54 3.52 1.51
N GLN A 134 -9.05 4.25 2.51
CA GLN A 134 -7.74 4.01 3.10
C GLN A 134 -7.69 2.65 3.83
N GLN A 135 -8.76 2.24 4.50
CA GLN A 135 -8.88 0.91 5.12
C GLN A 135 -8.84 -0.20 4.07
N ALA A 136 -9.58 -0.04 2.96
CA ALA A 136 -9.55 -0.98 1.84
C ALA A 136 -8.15 -1.09 1.23
N PHE A 137 -7.43 0.03 1.13
CA PHE A 137 -6.03 0.06 0.71
C PHE A 137 -5.10 -0.66 1.68
N THR A 138 -5.19 -0.37 2.98
CA THR A 138 -4.40 -1.06 4.01
C THR A 138 -4.66 -2.57 4.00
N PHE A 139 -5.92 -2.99 3.80
CA PHE A 139 -6.27 -4.41 3.68
C PHE A 139 -5.63 -5.04 2.44
N ALA A 140 -5.71 -4.39 1.28
CA ALA A 140 -5.11 -4.90 0.05
C ALA A 140 -3.57 -4.97 0.13
N LEU A 141 -2.93 -4.02 0.83
CA LEU A 141 -1.49 -4.08 1.13
C LEU A 141 -1.14 -5.25 2.06
N LYS A 142 -1.96 -5.53 3.07
CA LYS A 142 -1.77 -6.71 3.94
C LYS A 142 -1.86 -8.02 3.15
N GLU A 143 -2.73 -8.10 2.16
CA GLU A 143 -2.82 -9.27 1.27
C GLU A 143 -1.57 -9.43 0.40
N GLU A 144 -1.00 -8.33 -0.11
CA GLU A 144 0.27 -8.36 -0.85
C GLU A 144 1.43 -8.78 0.04
N LEU A 145 1.51 -8.27 1.27
CA LEU A 145 2.46 -8.74 2.28
C LEU A 145 2.27 -10.25 2.57
N GLY A 146 1.04 -10.73 2.60
CA GLY A 146 0.73 -12.17 2.68
C GLY A 146 1.35 -12.97 1.53
N THR A 147 1.30 -12.44 0.31
CA THR A 147 1.93 -13.05 -0.86
C THR A 147 3.46 -13.02 -0.77
N TYR A 148 4.03 -11.95 -0.23
CA TYR A 148 5.47 -11.85 0.07
C TYR A 148 5.91 -12.90 1.10
N TYR A 149 5.19 -13.10 2.21
CA TYR A 149 5.51 -14.14 3.18
C TYR A 149 5.42 -15.55 2.60
N ARG A 150 4.43 -15.81 1.73
CA ARG A 150 4.37 -17.11 1.01
C ARG A 150 5.61 -17.33 0.16
N ALA A 151 6.10 -16.29 -0.53
CA ALA A 151 7.33 -16.37 -1.31
C ALA A 151 8.56 -16.65 -0.42
N ILE A 152 8.66 -16.01 0.75
CA ILE A 152 9.72 -16.29 1.73
C ILE A 152 9.64 -17.74 2.22
N ALA A 153 8.45 -18.23 2.59
CA ALA A 153 8.27 -19.60 3.08
C ALA A 153 8.68 -20.66 2.05
N ILE A 154 8.41 -20.42 0.76
CA ILE A 154 8.87 -21.28 -0.34
C ILE A 154 10.41 -21.30 -0.38
N ILE A 155 11.05 -20.12 -0.28
CA ILE A 155 12.52 -20.00 -0.28
C ILE A 155 13.13 -20.71 0.94
N GLU A 156 12.57 -20.55 2.13
CA GLU A 156 13.02 -21.24 3.36
C GLU A 156 12.92 -22.77 3.25
N SER A 157 11.85 -23.27 2.63
CA SER A 157 11.67 -24.69 2.36
C SER A 157 12.77 -25.23 1.42
N HIS A 158 13.07 -24.51 0.34
CA HIS A 158 14.14 -24.89 -0.58
C HIS A 158 15.53 -24.89 0.10
N LEU A 159 15.79 -23.92 0.97
CA LEU A 159 17.06 -23.86 1.70
C LEU A 159 17.22 -25.00 2.71
N SER A 160 16.14 -25.33 3.43
CA SER A 160 16.14 -26.40 4.42
C SER A 160 16.38 -27.77 3.77
N ASN A 161 15.80 -28.01 2.60
CA ASN A 161 15.99 -29.24 1.83
C ASN A 161 17.44 -29.38 1.32
N ASN A 162 18.08 -28.29 0.92
CA ASN A 162 19.49 -28.29 0.49
C ASN A 162 20.44 -28.65 1.65
N THR A 163 20.17 -28.15 2.85
CA THR A 163 20.96 -28.46 4.06
C THR A 163 20.90 -29.96 4.41
N ASN A 164 19.72 -30.57 4.29
CA ASN A 164 19.53 -31.99 4.61
C ASN A 164 20.09 -32.93 3.54
N ASN A 165 20.06 -32.55 2.25
CA ASN A 165 20.60 -33.37 1.16
C ASN A 165 22.13 -33.41 1.12
N ASN A 166 22.84 -32.40 1.64
CA ASN A 166 24.31 -32.45 1.75
C ASN A 166 24.84 -33.57 2.65
N ASN A 167 24.00 -34.17 3.52
CA ASN A 167 24.38 -35.31 4.36
C ASN A 167 24.19 -36.67 3.67
N ASN A 168 23.46 -36.74 2.55
CA ASN A 168 23.26 -37.95 1.78
C ASN A 168 24.06 -37.82 0.47
N ASN A 169 25.10 -38.64 0.31
CA ASN A 169 25.98 -38.71 -0.87
C ASN A 169 25.27 -39.18 -2.17
N ASN A 170 24.07 -38.69 -2.47
CA ASN A 170 23.38 -38.94 -3.72
C ASN A 170 23.51 -37.70 -4.61
N ASN A 171 24.37 -37.82 -5.61
CA ASN A 171 24.71 -36.84 -6.64
C ASN A 171 23.55 -36.50 -7.59
N ASN A 172 22.42 -36.03 -7.05
CA ASN A 172 21.39 -35.39 -7.84
C ASN A 172 21.52 -33.87 -7.62
N ASN A 173 22.21 -33.21 -8.54
CA ASN A 173 22.48 -31.76 -8.61
C ASN A 173 21.22 -30.89 -8.80
N THR A 174 20.08 -31.30 -8.27
CA THR A 174 18.83 -30.54 -8.35
C THR A 174 18.67 -29.70 -7.08
N GLY A 175 19.19 -28.46 -7.11
CA GLY A 175 18.69 -27.40 -6.23
C GLY A 175 19.64 -26.85 -5.16
N LEU A 176 20.86 -26.44 -5.53
CA LEU A 176 21.50 -25.38 -4.74
C LEU A 176 20.79 -24.06 -5.04
N MET A 177 19.99 -23.57 -4.10
CA MET A 177 19.48 -22.20 -4.12
C MET A 177 20.65 -21.26 -3.80
N THR A 178 21.38 -20.84 -4.83
CA THR A 178 22.42 -19.79 -4.70
C THR A 178 21.77 -18.46 -4.38
N SER A 179 22.47 -17.53 -3.74
CA SER A 179 21.95 -16.18 -3.46
C SER A 179 21.42 -15.44 -4.71
N LYS A 180 21.93 -15.79 -5.90
CA LYS A 180 21.41 -15.29 -7.20
C LYS A 180 20.04 -15.85 -7.58
N ALA A 181 19.77 -17.12 -7.27
CA ALA A 181 18.48 -17.76 -7.52
C ALA A 181 17.40 -17.16 -6.62
N LEU A 182 17.75 -16.79 -5.39
CA LEU A 182 16.89 -16.07 -4.46
C LEU A 182 16.50 -14.69 -5.04
N LEU A 183 17.46 -13.92 -5.55
CA LEU A 183 17.19 -12.64 -6.20
C LEU A 183 16.27 -12.79 -7.43
N LEU A 184 16.50 -13.83 -8.26
CA LEU A 184 15.66 -14.08 -9.43
C LEU A 184 14.22 -14.43 -9.04
N HIS A 185 14.03 -15.26 -8.01
CA HIS A 185 12.71 -15.69 -7.56
C HIS A 185 11.92 -14.53 -6.91
N LEU A 186 12.62 -13.58 -6.27
CA LEU A 186 11.99 -12.42 -5.65
C LEU A 186 11.75 -11.25 -6.60
N ASN A 187 12.34 -11.25 -7.80
CA ASN A 187 12.22 -10.14 -8.75
C ASN A 187 10.77 -9.66 -9.03
N PRO A 188 9.78 -10.53 -9.33
CA PRO A 188 8.40 -10.06 -9.51
C PRO A 188 7.81 -9.45 -8.23
N THR A 189 8.23 -9.93 -7.06
CA THR A 189 7.79 -9.43 -5.77
C THR A 189 8.42 -8.07 -5.45
N VAL A 190 9.67 -7.83 -5.84
CA VAL A 190 10.36 -6.54 -5.69
C VAL A 190 9.56 -5.42 -6.34
N LEU A 191 9.14 -5.60 -7.59
CA LEU A 191 8.40 -4.57 -8.33
C LEU A 191 7.07 -4.22 -7.66
N ARG A 192 6.34 -5.23 -7.15
CA ARG A 192 5.07 -5.00 -6.44
C ARG A 192 5.26 -4.30 -5.09
N LEU A 193 6.30 -4.67 -4.32
CA LEU A 193 6.61 -3.97 -3.06
C LEU A 193 7.10 -2.53 -3.31
N ARG A 194 7.94 -2.29 -4.31
CA ARG A 194 8.36 -0.94 -4.71
C ARG A 194 7.17 -0.07 -5.06
N MET A 195 6.27 -0.61 -5.89
CA MET A 195 5.05 0.11 -6.27
C MET A 195 4.15 0.37 -5.05
N SER A 196 4.01 -0.60 -4.15
CA SER A 196 3.28 -0.43 -2.89
C SER A 196 3.86 0.71 -2.04
N ALA A 197 5.18 0.76 -1.87
CA ALA A 197 5.86 1.80 -1.10
C ALA A 197 5.74 3.18 -1.77
N ALA A 198 5.81 3.25 -3.10
CA ALA A 198 5.58 4.48 -3.87
C ALA A 198 4.14 4.97 -3.68
N LEU A 199 3.16 4.08 -3.77
CA LEU A 199 1.74 4.41 -3.56
C LEU A 199 1.45 4.86 -2.13
N ILE A 200 2.04 4.23 -1.12
CA ILE A 200 1.92 4.67 0.29
C ILE A 200 2.45 6.10 0.45
N SER A 201 3.57 6.41 -0.19
CA SER A 201 4.18 7.74 -0.12
C SER A 201 3.32 8.77 -0.86
N ALA A 202 2.77 8.41 -2.02
CA ALA A 202 1.91 9.28 -2.83
C ALA A 202 0.51 9.50 -2.23
N THR A 203 -0.01 8.55 -1.45
CA THR A 203 -1.35 8.62 -0.84
C THR A 203 -1.36 9.21 0.56
N LYS A 204 -0.20 9.65 1.07
CA LYS A 204 -0.07 10.21 2.41
C LYS A 204 -0.93 11.48 2.55
N GLY A 205 -1.90 11.44 3.46
CA GLY A 205 -2.81 12.57 3.72
C GLY A 205 -3.96 12.71 2.71
N MET A 206 -4.11 11.77 1.76
CA MET A 206 -5.21 11.75 0.80
C MET A 206 -6.28 10.76 1.25
N HIS A 207 -7.55 11.10 1.02
CA HIS A 207 -8.68 10.26 1.42
C HIS A 207 -9.74 10.17 0.33
N GLY A 208 -10.61 9.16 0.41
CA GLY A 208 -11.73 8.99 -0.51
C GLY A 208 -11.36 9.03 -2.01
N GLY A 209 -12.10 9.87 -2.76
CA GLY A 209 -11.92 10.02 -4.20
C GLY A 209 -10.58 10.64 -4.63
N GLN A 210 -9.91 11.39 -3.76
CA GLN A 210 -8.56 11.91 -4.04
C GLN A 210 -7.55 10.78 -4.10
N MET A 211 -7.60 9.86 -3.12
CA MET A 211 -6.73 8.69 -3.08
C MET A 211 -6.94 7.81 -4.32
N ILE A 212 -8.19 7.58 -4.71
CA ILE A 212 -8.57 6.85 -5.93
C ILE A 212 -7.98 7.52 -7.19
N SER A 213 -8.00 8.86 -7.26
CA SER A 213 -7.42 9.61 -8.39
C SER A 213 -5.92 9.40 -8.52
N VAL A 214 -5.21 9.38 -7.39
CA VAL A 214 -3.77 9.10 -7.37
C VAL A 214 -3.50 7.66 -7.74
N LEU A 215 -4.21 6.68 -7.17
CA LEU A 215 -4.03 5.29 -7.59
C LEU A 215 -4.28 5.10 -9.10
N HIS A 216 -5.27 5.80 -9.66
CA HIS A 216 -5.53 5.81 -11.08
C HIS A 216 -4.39 6.42 -11.91
N SER A 217 -3.74 7.50 -11.47
CA SER A 217 -2.57 8.03 -12.21
C SER A 217 -1.41 7.03 -12.28
N TYR A 218 -1.37 6.08 -11.34
CA TYR A 218 -0.40 4.98 -11.35
C TYR A 218 -0.89 3.74 -12.12
N THR A 219 -2.03 3.76 -12.81
CA THR A 219 -2.36 2.67 -13.76
C THR A 219 -1.67 2.86 -15.10
N ASP A 220 -1.31 4.08 -15.47
CA ASP A 220 -0.68 4.38 -16.76
C ASP A 220 0.84 4.07 -16.75
N HIS A 221 1.20 2.80 -16.52
CA HIS A 221 2.58 2.30 -16.50
C HIS A 221 2.88 1.40 -17.71
N GLY A 222 4.11 1.50 -18.22
CA GLY A 222 4.59 0.66 -19.32
C GLY A 222 4.98 -0.77 -18.92
N ASP A 223 5.19 -1.04 -17.63
CA ASP A 223 5.48 -2.40 -17.13
C ASP A 223 4.18 -3.16 -16.85
N PRO A 224 3.95 -4.33 -17.49
CA PRO A 224 2.71 -5.10 -17.32
C PRO A 224 2.51 -5.66 -15.91
N VAL A 225 3.58 -5.96 -15.16
CA VAL A 225 3.48 -6.47 -13.78
C VAL A 225 2.98 -5.35 -12.87
N VAL A 226 3.54 -4.16 -13.02
CA VAL A 226 3.15 -2.96 -12.25
C VAL A 226 1.73 -2.53 -12.60
N HIS A 227 1.40 -2.49 -13.89
CA HIS A 227 0.05 -2.14 -14.35
C HIS A 227 -1.00 -3.11 -13.81
N LEU A 228 -0.77 -4.43 -13.95
CA LEU A 228 -1.70 -5.44 -13.45
C LEU A 228 -1.87 -5.35 -11.92
N PHE A 229 -0.77 -5.18 -11.20
CA PHE A 229 -0.79 -4.99 -9.75
C PHE A 229 -1.61 -3.76 -9.36
N THR A 230 -1.33 -2.60 -9.96
CA THR A 230 -2.00 -1.34 -9.61
C THR A 230 -3.47 -1.34 -9.97
N CYS A 231 -3.86 -1.93 -11.11
CA CYS A 231 -5.25 -2.10 -11.50
C CYS A 231 -6.02 -3.01 -10.53
N ASN A 232 -5.43 -4.15 -10.12
CA ASN A 232 -6.04 -5.03 -9.13
C ASN A 232 -6.14 -4.36 -7.75
N LEU A 233 -5.17 -3.54 -7.39
CA LEU A 233 -5.17 -2.76 -6.15
C LEU A 233 -6.27 -1.70 -6.18
N LEU A 234 -6.37 -0.92 -7.26
CA LEU A 234 -7.42 0.09 -7.47
C LEU A 234 -8.81 -0.53 -7.46
N GLU A 235 -8.97 -1.72 -8.04
CA GLU A 235 -10.23 -2.47 -8.02
C GLU A 235 -10.68 -2.79 -6.58
N LYS A 236 -9.76 -3.24 -5.72
CA LYS A 236 -10.06 -3.54 -4.31
C LYS A 236 -10.31 -2.27 -3.49
N VAL A 237 -9.53 -1.23 -3.71
CA VAL A 237 -9.58 0.05 -2.96
C VAL A 237 -10.85 0.84 -3.24
N SER A 238 -11.35 0.77 -4.48
CA SER A 238 -12.51 1.55 -4.92
C SER A 238 -13.85 0.92 -4.55
N VAL A 239 -13.90 -0.33 -4.07
CA VAL A 239 -15.13 -1.02 -3.66
C VAL A 239 -16.04 -0.20 -2.73
N PRO A 240 -15.56 0.32 -1.57
CA PRO A 240 -16.42 1.12 -0.68
C PRO A 240 -16.94 2.39 -1.35
N TRP A 241 -16.10 3.06 -2.14
CA TRP A 241 -16.49 4.27 -2.86
C TRP A 241 -17.58 4.01 -3.91
N PHE A 242 -17.44 2.90 -4.67
CA PHE A 242 -18.46 2.48 -5.62
C PHE A 242 -19.75 2.07 -4.93
N ALA A 243 -19.70 1.42 -3.77
CA ALA A 243 -20.88 1.09 -3.00
C ALA A 243 -21.70 2.34 -2.62
N THR A 244 -21.04 3.41 -2.19
CA THR A 244 -21.68 4.71 -1.94
C THR A 244 -22.25 5.32 -3.22
N LEU A 245 -21.52 5.27 -4.34
CA LEU A 245 -22.01 5.75 -5.64
C LEU A 245 -23.27 5.01 -6.09
N VAL A 246 -23.28 3.68 -5.99
CA VAL A 246 -24.44 2.83 -6.33
C VAL A 246 -25.63 3.22 -5.43
N SER A 247 -25.44 3.26 -4.11
CA SER A 247 -26.52 3.61 -3.19
C SER A 247 -27.10 5.00 -3.48
N TRP A 248 -26.25 5.97 -3.82
CA TRP A 248 -26.70 7.30 -4.21
C TRP A 248 -27.48 7.30 -5.53
N MET A 249 -26.96 6.64 -6.55
CA MET A 249 -27.55 6.62 -7.89
C MET A 249 -28.85 5.84 -8.00
N TRP A 250 -29.04 4.80 -7.18
CA TRP A 250 -30.19 3.91 -7.29
C TRP A 250 -31.22 4.12 -6.17
N ASP A 251 -30.75 4.29 -4.94
CA ASP A 251 -31.63 4.43 -3.76
C ASP A 251 -31.80 5.89 -3.32
N GLY A 252 -31.02 6.82 -3.89
CA GLY A 252 -30.99 8.23 -3.47
C GLY A 252 -30.48 8.41 -2.04
N LEU A 253 -29.74 7.43 -1.50
CA LEU A 253 -29.22 7.45 -0.14
C LEU A 253 -27.72 7.74 -0.15
N LEU A 254 -27.32 8.74 0.63
CA LEU A 254 -25.91 9.04 0.86
C LEU A 254 -25.47 8.31 2.13
N VAL A 255 -24.77 7.19 1.96
CA VAL A 255 -24.12 6.44 3.05
C VAL A 255 -22.62 6.74 2.98
N ASP A 256 -22.20 7.79 3.68
CA ASP A 256 -20.81 8.24 3.75
C ASP A 256 -20.45 8.63 5.19
N PRO A 257 -20.08 7.66 6.06
CA PRO A 257 -19.80 7.94 7.47
C PRO A 257 -18.54 8.77 7.71
N LEU A 258 -17.61 8.81 6.74
CA LEU A 258 -16.28 9.42 6.87
C LEU A 258 -16.06 10.59 5.90
N ASP A 259 -17.14 11.11 5.30
CA ASP A 259 -17.10 12.22 4.36
C ASP A 259 -16.03 12.05 3.26
N GLU A 260 -15.96 10.88 2.62
CA GLU A 260 -15.00 10.55 1.57
C GLU A 260 -15.54 10.71 0.14
N PHE A 261 -16.86 10.81 -0.01
CA PHE A 261 -17.52 10.86 -1.30
C PHE A 261 -17.60 12.29 -1.86
N PHE A 262 -17.68 12.47 -3.18
CA PHE A 262 -17.76 13.83 -3.75
C PHE A 262 -19.09 14.56 -3.47
N ILE A 263 -20.03 13.92 -2.77
CA ILE A 263 -21.28 14.51 -2.30
C ILE A 263 -21.23 14.50 -0.77
N ALA A 264 -21.45 15.65 -0.15
CA ALA A 264 -21.54 15.78 1.31
C ALA A 264 -22.91 16.30 1.72
N ASN A 265 -23.33 15.99 2.95
CA ASN A 265 -24.45 16.69 3.56
C ASN A 265 -23.98 18.09 3.97
N ALA A 266 -24.59 19.16 3.43
CA ALA A 266 -24.11 20.52 3.70
C ALA A 266 -24.27 20.96 5.17
N ARG A 267 -25.11 20.25 5.94
CA ARG A 267 -25.22 20.43 7.40
C ARG A 267 -23.93 20.05 8.15
N ASN A 268 -23.11 19.19 7.57
CA ASN A 268 -21.83 18.76 8.14
C ASN A 268 -20.66 19.69 7.73
N LEU A 269 -20.90 20.66 6.85
CA LEU A 269 -19.87 21.66 6.52
C LEU A 269 -19.90 22.78 7.57
N PRO A 270 -18.78 23.05 8.28
CA PRO A 270 -18.74 24.04 9.35
C PRO A 270 -18.96 25.50 8.90
N ASN A 271 -19.02 25.79 7.60
CA ASN A 271 -19.00 27.15 7.04
C ASN A 271 -20.30 27.64 6.37
N LEU A 272 -21.40 26.88 6.39
CA LEU A 272 -22.65 27.31 5.72
C LEU A 272 -23.82 27.63 6.66
N SER A 273 -23.68 27.43 7.97
CA SER A 273 -24.75 27.67 8.95
C SER A 273 -24.72 29.06 9.61
N SER A 274 -23.73 29.91 9.30
CA SER A 274 -23.51 31.19 10.01
C SER A 274 -23.89 32.44 9.22
N SER A 275 -24.49 32.35 8.03
CA SER A 275 -24.81 33.52 7.20
C SER A 275 -26.29 33.77 6.91
N SER A 276 -27.23 32.98 7.45
CA SER A 276 -28.68 33.18 7.22
C SER A 276 -29.50 33.62 8.45
N SER A 277 -28.88 33.86 9.60
CA SER A 277 -29.56 34.34 10.82
C SER A 277 -29.19 35.78 11.19
N SER A 278 -29.38 36.71 10.23
CA SER A 278 -29.44 38.15 10.53
C SER A 278 -30.61 38.80 9.80
N SER A 279 -31.83 38.42 10.20
CA SER A 279 -33.01 39.26 9.97
C SER A 279 -33.29 40.03 11.25
N SER A 280 -32.81 41.26 11.27
CA SER A 280 -32.94 42.22 12.36
C SER A 280 -34.41 42.48 12.68
N SER A 281 -34.72 42.34 13.96
CA SER A 281 -35.93 42.77 14.63
C SER A 281 -36.12 44.28 14.51
N HIS A 282 -37.14 44.72 13.76
CA HIS A 282 -37.77 46.02 13.98
C HIS A 282 -39.23 45.83 14.39
N HIS A 283 -39.45 46.02 15.69
CA HIS A 283 -40.74 46.27 16.31
C HIS A 283 -41.45 47.45 15.63
N HIS A 284 -42.66 47.24 15.12
CA HIS A 284 -43.68 48.28 15.11
C HIS A 284 -45.04 47.66 15.44
N GLN A 285 -45.60 48.09 16.58
CA GLN A 285 -46.95 47.78 17.01
C GLN A 285 -47.97 48.29 15.99
N ASN A 286 -48.92 47.44 15.58
CA ASN A 286 -50.26 47.92 15.33
C ASN A 286 -51.30 46.84 15.64
N ASN A 287 -52.27 47.21 16.49
CA ASN A 287 -53.44 46.42 16.82
C ASN A 287 -54.40 46.39 15.62
N ASN A 288 -54.86 45.21 15.21
CA ASN A 288 -56.27 45.00 14.88
C ASN A 288 -56.62 43.52 14.71
N HIS A 289 -57.79 43.18 15.24
CA HIS A 289 -58.41 41.86 15.22
C HIS A 289 -58.81 41.44 13.80
N ASN A 290 -58.52 40.18 13.44
CA ASN A 290 -59.24 39.36 12.45
C ASN A 290 -58.86 37.87 12.66
N PRO A 291 -59.68 36.91 12.17
CA PRO A 291 -59.99 35.61 12.79
C PRO A 291 -58.88 34.55 12.60
N PRO A 292 -58.96 33.35 13.24
CA PRO A 292 -57.92 32.34 13.13
C PRO A 292 -57.98 31.71 11.74
N ASP A 293 -57.25 32.29 10.80
CA ASP A 293 -56.96 31.64 9.54
C ASP A 293 -56.10 30.40 9.84
N PHE A 294 -56.63 29.25 9.44
CA PHE A 294 -55.91 28.00 9.26
C PHE A 294 -54.80 28.23 8.24
N ASP A 295 -53.69 28.84 8.67
CA ASP A 295 -52.51 28.97 7.83
C ASP A 295 -51.78 27.63 7.79
N ASN A 296 -51.94 26.97 6.65
CA ASN A 296 -51.19 25.79 6.26
C ASN A 296 -49.69 26.12 6.30
N GLY A 297 -49.03 25.72 7.38
CA GLY A 297 -47.58 25.65 7.48
C GLY A 297 -46.99 24.60 6.54
N LEU A 298 -47.13 24.82 5.23
CA LEU A 298 -46.38 24.13 4.17
C LEU A 298 -45.29 25.07 3.64
N PRO A 299 -44.11 24.53 3.34
CA PRO A 299 -42.91 25.00 4.00
C PRO A 299 -42.01 25.68 2.98
N ALA A 300 -41.97 27.02 2.99
CA ALA A 300 -40.91 27.76 2.30
C ALA A 300 -39.50 27.25 2.73
N ASP A 301 -39.41 26.73 3.96
CA ASP A 301 -38.22 26.07 4.50
C ASP A 301 -37.90 24.71 3.88
N ALA A 302 -38.89 23.93 3.40
CA ALA A 302 -38.61 22.60 2.82
C ALA A 302 -37.94 22.70 1.45
N TRP A 303 -38.32 23.71 0.66
CA TRP A 303 -37.65 24.02 -0.61
C TRP A 303 -36.19 24.43 -0.39
N ASN A 304 -35.94 25.28 0.62
CA ASN A 304 -34.59 25.75 0.94
C ASN A 304 -33.73 24.63 1.56
N VAL A 305 -34.32 23.76 2.40
CA VAL A 305 -33.67 22.55 2.93
C VAL A 305 -33.32 21.58 1.79
N TRP A 306 -34.20 21.40 0.81
CA TRP A 306 -33.94 20.55 -0.35
C TRP A 306 -32.77 21.04 -1.22
N GLN A 307 -32.70 22.35 -1.45
CA GLN A 307 -31.62 22.94 -2.23
C GLN A 307 -30.28 22.83 -1.52
N THR A 308 -30.26 23.03 -0.21
CA THR A 308 -29.04 23.11 0.60
C THR A 308 -28.60 21.78 1.22
N LYS A 309 -29.44 20.74 1.28
CA LYS A 309 -29.12 19.47 1.97
C LYS A 309 -27.82 18.81 1.49
N PHE A 310 -27.54 18.85 0.19
CA PHE A 310 -26.38 18.19 -0.41
C PHE A 310 -25.46 19.21 -1.09
N SER A 311 -24.16 19.10 -0.82
CA SER A 311 -23.10 19.92 -1.41
C SER A 311 -22.20 19.06 -2.31
N PHE A 312 -21.75 19.64 -3.41
CA PHE A 312 -20.86 19.00 -4.39
C PHE A 312 -19.40 19.39 -4.13
N ARG A 313 -18.56 18.40 -3.81
CA ARG A 313 -17.13 18.55 -3.54
C ARG A 313 -16.31 18.21 -4.77
N LYS A 314 -16.03 19.21 -5.61
CA LYS A 314 -15.25 19.03 -6.86
C LYS A 314 -13.88 18.36 -6.64
N HIS A 315 -13.20 18.67 -5.52
CA HIS A 315 -11.89 18.12 -5.21
C HIS A 315 -11.89 16.63 -4.81
N MET A 316 -13.07 16.03 -4.57
CA MET A 316 -13.24 14.61 -4.23
C MET A 316 -13.70 13.76 -5.42
N VAL A 317 -13.86 14.36 -6.60
CA VAL A 317 -14.26 13.65 -7.80
C VAL A 317 -13.04 12.88 -8.34
N PRO A 318 -13.13 11.55 -8.52
CA PRO A 318 -12.04 10.77 -9.12
C PRO A 318 -11.66 11.29 -10.50
N SER A 319 -10.35 11.31 -10.81
CA SER A 319 -9.81 11.85 -12.06
C SER A 319 -10.35 11.18 -13.34
N PHE A 320 -10.78 9.93 -13.27
CA PHE A 320 -11.41 9.21 -14.39
C PHE A 320 -12.88 9.60 -14.63
N ILE A 321 -13.50 10.39 -13.73
CA ILE A 321 -14.88 10.86 -13.87
C ILE A 321 -14.86 12.32 -14.33
N SER A 322 -15.43 12.58 -15.52
CA SER A 322 -15.59 13.96 -15.97
C SER A 322 -16.50 14.77 -15.05
N GLU A 323 -16.21 16.06 -14.90
CA GLU A 323 -17.04 16.95 -14.06
C GLU A 323 -18.51 16.96 -14.51
N GLY A 324 -18.76 16.95 -15.83
CA GLY A 324 -20.12 16.89 -16.37
C GLY A 324 -20.85 15.61 -15.96
N PHE A 325 -20.15 14.48 -15.97
CA PHE A 325 -20.71 13.20 -15.54
C PHE A 325 -20.94 13.14 -14.01
N ALA A 326 -20.00 13.66 -13.21
CA ALA A 326 -20.16 13.78 -11.76
C ALA A 326 -21.37 14.67 -11.38
N ARG A 327 -21.60 15.77 -12.11
CA ARG A 327 -22.78 16.63 -11.93
C ARG A 327 -24.07 15.93 -12.29
N LYS A 328 -24.08 15.09 -13.34
CA LYS A 328 -25.24 14.23 -13.66
C LYS A 328 -25.52 13.26 -12.51
N ILE A 329 -24.51 12.55 -12.00
CA ILE A 329 -24.66 11.64 -10.85
C ILE A 329 -25.24 12.37 -9.63
N PHE A 330 -24.72 13.57 -9.33
CA PHE A 330 -25.23 14.42 -8.26
C PHE A 330 -26.73 14.74 -8.44
N SER A 331 -27.11 15.24 -9.62
CA SER A 331 -28.51 15.59 -9.93
C SER A 331 -29.45 14.38 -9.93
N THR A 332 -28.98 13.21 -10.40
CA THR A 332 -29.78 11.96 -10.42
C THR A 332 -30.10 11.50 -9.00
N GLY A 333 -29.10 11.32 -8.14
CA GLY A 333 -29.36 10.85 -6.77
C GLY A 333 -30.08 11.90 -5.92
N LYS A 334 -29.88 13.19 -6.21
CA LYS A 334 -30.70 14.28 -5.68
C LYS A 334 -32.16 14.02 -6.09
N SER A 335 -32.50 14.02 -7.37
CA SER A 335 -33.89 13.79 -7.84
C SER A 335 -34.55 12.54 -7.23
N LEU A 336 -33.80 11.44 -7.05
CA LEU A 336 -34.29 10.24 -6.36
C LEU A 336 -34.53 10.45 -4.85
N ASN A 337 -33.65 11.15 -4.15
CA ASN A 337 -33.87 11.52 -2.75
C ASN A 337 -35.15 12.36 -2.60
N PHE A 338 -35.42 13.25 -3.55
CA PHE A 338 -36.66 14.07 -3.57
C PHE A 338 -37.90 13.20 -3.72
N ILE A 339 -37.97 12.34 -4.75
CA ILE A 339 -39.14 11.48 -4.99
C ILE A 339 -39.45 10.65 -3.73
N ARG A 340 -38.40 10.12 -3.09
CA ARG A 340 -38.54 9.30 -1.89
C ARG A 340 -39.14 10.04 -0.70
N HIS A 341 -38.68 11.26 -0.43
CA HIS A 341 -39.02 11.98 0.80
C HIS A 341 -40.12 13.03 0.63
N SER A 342 -40.27 13.57 -0.57
CA SER A 342 -41.20 14.67 -0.88
C SER A 342 -42.45 14.20 -1.64
N CYS A 343 -42.38 13.12 -2.41
CA CYS A 343 -43.54 12.60 -3.16
C CYS A 343 -44.27 11.43 -2.45
N GLY A 344 -43.76 10.94 -1.31
CA GLY A 344 -44.40 9.87 -0.54
C GLY A 344 -44.31 8.46 -1.16
N ASP A 345 -43.54 8.30 -2.24
CA ASP A 345 -43.50 7.09 -3.09
C ASP A 345 -42.58 5.97 -2.54
N TYR A 346 -42.67 5.70 -1.24
CA TYR A 346 -41.76 4.78 -0.55
C TYR A 346 -41.90 3.32 -1.03
N GLU A 347 -43.12 2.89 -1.37
CA GLU A 347 -43.39 1.53 -1.86
C GLU A 347 -42.83 1.30 -3.27
N TRP A 348 -42.95 2.29 -4.16
CA TRP A 348 -42.34 2.26 -5.49
C TRP A 348 -40.82 2.13 -5.39
N HIS A 349 -40.19 2.92 -4.51
CA HIS A 349 -38.74 2.85 -4.26
C HIS A 349 -38.30 1.49 -3.69
N GLN A 350 -39.01 0.92 -2.72
CA GLN A 350 -38.68 -0.41 -2.17
C GLN A 350 -38.80 -1.51 -3.22
N THR A 351 -39.86 -1.50 -4.02
CA THR A 351 -40.08 -2.48 -5.08
C THR A 351 -39.00 -2.39 -6.13
N ARG A 352 -38.66 -1.17 -6.57
CA ARG A 352 -37.55 -0.90 -7.48
C ARG A 352 -36.21 -1.41 -6.91
N SER A 353 -35.85 -1.04 -5.68
CA SER A 353 -34.60 -1.48 -5.04
C SER A 353 -34.52 -3.00 -4.90
N ARG A 354 -35.63 -3.68 -4.55
CA ARG A 354 -35.69 -5.15 -4.52
C ARG A 354 -35.51 -5.78 -5.89
N ILE A 355 -36.15 -5.26 -6.94
CA ILE A 355 -35.98 -5.74 -8.32
C ILE A 355 -34.51 -5.57 -8.76
N TYR A 356 -33.88 -4.42 -8.48
CA TYR A 356 -32.47 -4.22 -8.82
C TYR A 356 -31.52 -5.13 -8.04
N LYS A 357 -31.73 -5.29 -6.72
CA LYS A 357 -30.94 -6.22 -5.89
C LYS A 357 -31.12 -7.67 -6.30
N ALA A 358 -32.29 -8.04 -6.83
CA ALA A 358 -32.54 -9.38 -7.38
C ALA A 358 -31.97 -9.56 -8.79
N SER A 359 -31.88 -8.47 -9.57
CA SER A 359 -31.47 -8.50 -10.99
C SER A 359 -29.95 -8.35 -11.21
N ARG A 360 -29.18 -7.85 -10.23
CA ARG A 360 -27.71 -7.83 -10.29
C ARG A 360 -27.08 -8.68 -9.21
N LYS A 361 -26.19 -9.58 -9.63
CA LYS A 361 -25.26 -10.33 -8.77
C LYS A 361 -23.91 -9.63 -8.60
N GLU A 362 -23.63 -8.57 -9.36
CA GLU A 362 -22.31 -7.93 -9.43
C GLU A 362 -22.34 -6.50 -8.90
N SER A 363 -21.52 -6.26 -7.87
CA SER A 363 -21.05 -4.95 -7.45
C SER A 363 -20.52 -4.18 -8.67
N LEU A 364 -20.80 -2.87 -8.77
CA LEU A 364 -20.15 -2.05 -9.79
C LEU A 364 -18.64 -2.04 -9.50
N HIS A 365 -17.86 -2.59 -10.44
CA HIS A 365 -16.41 -2.58 -10.35
C HIS A 365 -15.83 -1.40 -11.12
N TYR A 366 -14.60 -1.03 -10.78
CA TYR A 366 -13.83 -0.02 -11.48
C TYR A 366 -13.79 -0.24 -13.00
N LYS A 367 -13.66 -1.50 -13.43
CA LYS A 367 -13.63 -1.91 -14.85
C LYS A 367 -14.94 -1.63 -15.61
N ASP A 368 -16.06 -1.48 -14.90
CA ASP A 368 -17.38 -1.29 -15.51
C ASP A 368 -17.73 0.20 -15.73
N MET A 369 -16.84 1.13 -15.33
CA MET A 369 -17.05 2.57 -15.42
C MET A 369 -17.33 3.05 -16.85
N ALA A 370 -16.63 2.49 -17.84
CA ALA A 370 -16.82 2.86 -19.25
C ALA A 370 -18.25 2.51 -19.72
N GLY A 371 -18.77 1.34 -19.34
CA GLY A 371 -20.14 0.93 -19.64
C GLY A 371 -21.19 1.76 -18.89
N LEU A 372 -20.88 2.17 -17.66
CA LEU A 372 -21.76 3.01 -16.87
C LEU A 372 -21.89 4.43 -17.46
N GLN A 373 -20.77 5.04 -17.90
CA GLN A 373 -20.79 6.33 -18.57
C GLN A 373 -21.58 6.30 -19.89
N GLN A 374 -21.46 5.22 -20.66
CA GLN A 374 -22.21 5.04 -21.90
C GLN A 374 -23.72 4.94 -21.64
N THR A 375 -24.13 4.17 -20.64
CA THR A 375 -25.54 3.98 -20.28
C THR A 375 -26.22 5.29 -19.83
N ILE A 376 -25.51 6.12 -19.06
CA ILE A 376 -26.05 7.39 -18.54
C ILE A 376 -25.95 8.53 -19.56
N SER A 377 -25.12 8.37 -20.60
CA SER A 377 -25.06 9.33 -21.71
C SER A 377 -26.11 9.05 -22.78
N SER A 378 -26.57 7.80 -22.89
CA SER A 378 -27.63 7.39 -23.83
C SER A 378 -29.05 7.63 -23.33
N THR A 379 -29.22 7.89 -22.03
CA THR A 379 -30.49 8.30 -21.39
C THR A 379 -30.47 9.79 -21.12
#